data_AF-A0A818DUX5-F1
#
_entry.id   AF-A0A818DUX5-F1
#
_cell.length_a   1.000
_cell.length_b   1.000
_cell.length_c   1.000
_cell.angle_alpha   90.00
_cell.angle_beta   90.00
_cell.angle_gamma   90.00
#
_symmetry.space_group_name_H-M   'P 1'
#
loop_
_entity.id
_entity.type
_entity.pdbx_description
1 polymer ?
#
loop_
_entity_poly.entity_id
_entity_poly.type
_entity_poly.pdbx_seq_one_letter_code
_entity_poly.pdbx_strand_id
1 'polypeptide(L)'
;MHLYAIFQALFWLLTVEKSKGISSPIPPFTTYKHSTELQANVADLWWTIDDAEREILFEMHVKTTGWIALGISPAGGMTGSDIGVGWVDRAGTLHFQYLLPSTDTTYYCKVFKIPPRFSTKRHAIGYKILVDPSSQDIVHHMTTYECDAASKFDDSKLPEGVCDDHINQFSSCLSNMANGWAIGGDHLVEYPQDVGYPIGGDFPVKYYMIQIHFDNAHVETGRHDSSGIRFYIGEELHQYDVGYLTLGTESNPGAIVIPPQASEFVVDAFCTPKATEVQQIILINFDIFILFCLL
;
A
#
# COMPACT_ATOMS: atom_id res chain seq x y z
N MET A 1 29.24 8.10 0.94
CA MET A 1 28.50 7.11 0.15
C MET A 1 27.24 7.81 -0.36
N HIS A 2 27.21 8.22 -1.62
CA HIS A 2 26.07 8.97 -2.18
C HIS A 2 24.98 8.00 -2.64
N LEU A 3 23.74 8.21 -2.20
CA LEU A 3 22.56 7.47 -2.65
C LEU A 3 21.97 8.15 -3.89
N TYR A 4 21.47 7.36 -4.83
CA TYR A 4 20.76 7.82 -6.02
C TYR A 4 19.30 7.38 -5.87
N ALA A 5 18.38 8.34 -5.93
CA ALA A 5 16.94 8.10 -5.98
C ALA A 5 16.45 8.41 -7.40
N ILE A 6 15.61 7.54 -7.96
CA ILE A 6 15.01 7.71 -9.29
C ILE A 6 13.50 7.79 -9.11
N PHE A 7 12.88 8.89 -9.48
CA PHE A 7 11.44 9.13 -9.44
C PHE A 7 10.91 9.00 -10.87
N GLN A 8 9.88 8.22 -11.18
CA GLN A 8 9.09 8.39 -12.41
C GLN A 8 7.70 8.87 -12.00
N ALA A 9 7.18 9.99 -12.49
CA ALA A 9 5.88 10.55 -12.11
C ALA A 9 4.95 10.70 -13.32
N LEU A 10 4.07 9.74 -13.58
CA LEU A 10 2.77 10.09 -14.20
C LEU A 10 2.00 10.86 -13.14
N PHE A 11 1.12 11.79 -13.52
CA PHE A 11 0.37 12.62 -12.55
C PHE A 11 -0.45 11.82 -11.51
N TRP A 12 -0.46 10.47 -11.59
CA TRP A 12 -1.06 9.54 -10.64
C TRP A 12 -0.23 8.28 -10.33
N LEU A 13 1.01 8.13 -10.83
CA LEU A 13 1.86 6.98 -10.47
C LEU A 13 3.30 7.44 -10.30
N LEU A 14 3.81 7.31 -9.06
CA LEU A 14 5.22 7.53 -8.72
C LEU A 14 5.92 6.23 -8.29
N THR A 15 6.81 5.71 -9.14
CA THR A 15 7.67 4.56 -8.80
C THR A 15 9.08 5.03 -8.48
N VAL A 16 9.67 4.50 -7.39
CA VAL A 16 11.03 4.84 -6.97
C VAL A 16 11.84 3.60 -6.60
N GLU A 17 12.97 3.41 -7.27
CA GLU A 17 13.89 2.29 -7.03
C GLU A 17 15.23 2.73 -6.42
N LYS A 18 15.76 1.90 -5.51
CA LYS A 18 17.09 2.07 -4.91
C LYS A 18 18.15 1.45 -5.83
N SER A 19 19.03 2.28 -6.41
CA SER A 19 20.17 1.73 -7.17
C SER A 19 21.33 1.35 -6.24
N LYS A 20 21.88 0.14 -6.40
CA LYS A 20 23.11 -0.29 -5.73
C LYS A 20 24.30 0.19 -6.56
N GLY A 21 24.97 1.27 -6.13
CA GLY A 21 26.35 1.59 -6.52
C GLY A 21 26.60 1.68 -8.03
N ILE A 22 25.84 2.52 -8.74
CA ILE A 22 26.04 2.76 -10.18
C ILE A 22 26.78 4.10 -10.38
N SER A 23 27.76 4.11 -11.27
CA SER A 23 28.49 5.32 -11.69
C SER A 23 27.57 6.29 -12.44
N SER A 24 27.61 7.57 -12.06
CA SER A 24 26.92 8.69 -12.73
C SER A 24 27.46 8.91 -14.16
N PRO A 25 26.62 9.29 -15.14
CA PRO A 25 25.16 9.50 -15.06
C PRO A 25 24.36 8.19 -15.22
N ILE A 26 23.25 8.08 -14.49
CA ILE A 26 22.26 7.01 -14.70
C ILE A 26 21.34 7.48 -15.83
N PRO A 27 21.26 6.79 -16.97
CA PRO A 27 20.33 7.15 -18.04
C PRO A 27 18.89 6.92 -17.59
N PRO A 28 17.92 7.69 -18.13
CA PRO A 28 16.52 7.50 -17.78
C PRO A 28 16.02 6.12 -18.20
N PHE A 29 15.04 5.58 -17.48
CA PHE A 29 14.51 4.24 -17.73
C PHE A 29 13.76 4.12 -19.05
N THR A 30 13.25 5.23 -19.57
CA THR A 30 12.55 5.29 -20.86
C THR A 30 12.98 6.51 -21.68
N THR A 31 12.46 6.63 -22.90
CA THR A 31 12.74 7.77 -23.78
C THR A 31 11.77 8.91 -23.49
N TYR A 32 12.30 10.05 -23.05
CA TYR A 32 11.54 11.27 -22.78
C TYR A 32 11.73 12.31 -23.88
N LYS A 33 10.67 13.08 -24.19
CA LYS A 33 10.72 14.17 -25.18
C LYS A 33 11.51 15.39 -24.68
N HIS A 34 11.52 15.60 -23.36
CA HIS A 34 12.11 16.75 -22.72
C HIS A 34 12.99 16.34 -21.55
N SER A 35 14.00 17.17 -21.25
CA SER A 35 14.86 16.99 -20.10
C SER A 35 15.49 18.32 -19.68
N THR A 36 15.84 18.41 -18.41
CA THR A 36 16.56 19.53 -17.82
C THR A 36 17.39 19.05 -16.63
N GLU A 37 18.53 19.69 -16.42
CA GLU A 37 19.30 19.53 -15.18
C GLU A 37 18.82 20.62 -14.22
N LEU A 38 18.12 20.23 -13.16
CA LEU A 38 17.61 21.16 -12.14
C LEU A 38 18.74 21.68 -11.25
N GLN A 39 19.72 20.82 -10.97
CA GLN A 39 20.91 21.18 -10.21
C GLN A 39 22.11 20.36 -10.68
N ALA A 40 23.19 21.07 -11.05
CA ALA A 40 24.41 20.49 -11.60
C ALA A 40 24.91 19.27 -10.81
N ASN A 41 24.96 18.10 -11.46
CA ASN A 41 25.40 16.82 -10.87
C ASN A 41 24.57 16.32 -9.66
N VAL A 42 23.43 16.93 -9.34
CA VAL A 42 22.61 16.60 -8.16
C VAL A 42 21.23 16.13 -8.58
N ALA A 43 20.55 16.85 -9.47
CA ALA A 43 19.17 16.59 -9.83
C ALA A 43 18.95 16.77 -11.33
N ASP A 44 18.57 15.68 -11.99
CA ASP A 44 18.15 15.65 -13.39
C ASP A 44 16.65 15.37 -13.46
N LEU A 45 15.94 16.02 -14.37
CA LEU A 45 14.50 15.85 -14.59
C LEU A 45 14.23 15.63 -16.09
N TRP A 46 13.52 14.57 -16.43
CA TRP A 46 13.00 14.26 -17.75
C TRP A 46 11.48 14.35 -17.74
N TRP A 47 10.86 14.66 -18.88
CA TRP A 47 9.41 14.55 -19.01
C TRP A 47 8.93 14.36 -20.45
N THR A 48 7.72 13.83 -20.60
CA THR A 48 6.98 13.80 -21.85
C THR A 48 5.53 14.18 -21.58
N ILE A 49 4.90 14.81 -22.58
CA ILE A 49 3.48 15.15 -22.55
C ILE A 49 2.76 14.13 -23.42
N ASP A 50 1.73 13.52 -22.84
CA ASP A 50 0.73 12.74 -23.55
C ASP A 50 -0.50 13.61 -23.78
N ASP A 51 -0.63 14.14 -25.00
CA ASP A 51 -1.73 15.01 -25.38
C ASP A 51 -3.08 14.26 -25.47
N ALA A 52 -3.06 12.94 -25.69
CA ALA A 52 -4.27 12.14 -25.77
C ALA A 52 -4.90 11.96 -24.38
N GLU A 53 -4.05 11.69 -23.39
CA GLU A 53 -4.47 11.47 -22.00
C GLU A 53 -4.45 12.74 -21.15
N ARG A 54 -3.95 13.86 -21.71
CA ARG A 54 -3.78 15.15 -21.01
C ARG A 54 -2.90 15.03 -19.76
N GLU A 55 -1.89 14.16 -19.82
CA GLU A 55 -0.98 13.88 -18.72
C GLU A 55 0.45 14.32 -19.05
N ILE A 56 1.23 14.58 -17.99
CA ILE A 56 2.67 14.80 -18.07
C ILE A 56 3.34 13.71 -17.24
N LEU A 57 4.23 12.95 -17.87
CA LEU A 57 5.05 11.94 -17.22
C LEU A 57 6.45 12.54 -16.99
N PHE A 58 6.88 12.64 -15.73
CA PHE A 58 8.21 13.05 -15.32
C PHE A 58 9.09 11.84 -14.98
N GLU A 59 10.41 12.01 -15.01
CA GLU A 59 11.35 11.17 -14.29
C GLU A 59 12.42 12.06 -13.66
N MET A 60 12.77 11.90 -12.38
CA MET A 60 13.74 12.72 -11.69
C MET A 60 14.81 11.84 -11.05
N HIS A 61 16.09 12.07 -11.34
CA HIS A 61 17.20 11.40 -10.68
C HIS A 61 17.84 12.37 -9.69
N VAL A 62 17.92 12.01 -8.41
CA VAL A 62 18.42 12.90 -7.36
C VAL A 62 19.46 12.22 -6.50
N LYS A 63 20.60 12.89 -6.33
CA LYS A 63 21.65 12.52 -5.36
C LYS A 63 21.38 13.23 -4.04
N THR A 64 20.72 12.55 -3.10
CA THR A 64 20.43 13.12 -1.78
C THR A 64 20.59 12.09 -0.66
N THR A 65 20.81 12.58 0.56
CA THR A 65 20.75 11.80 1.82
C THR A 65 19.64 12.31 2.74
N GLY A 66 18.82 13.26 2.25
CA GLY A 66 17.72 13.89 2.97
C GLY A 66 16.47 13.93 2.11
N TRP A 67 15.83 15.09 2.02
CA TRP A 67 14.60 15.30 1.26
C TRP A 67 14.85 15.97 -0.10
N ILE A 68 13.88 15.83 -0.98
CA ILE A 68 13.72 16.56 -2.24
C ILE A 68 12.28 17.05 -2.31
N ALA A 69 12.09 18.25 -2.85
CA ALA A 69 10.77 18.74 -3.23
C ALA A 69 10.83 19.23 -4.68
N LEU A 70 9.83 18.83 -5.47
CA LEU A 70 9.62 19.36 -6.83
C LEU A 70 8.34 20.18 -6.81
N GLY A 71 8.44 21.45 -7.19
CA GLY A 71 7.32 22.38 -7.24
C GLY A 71 7.05 22.86 -8.66
N ILE A 72 5.76 22.97 -9.02
CA ILE A 72 5.32 23.60 -10.28
C ILE A 72 4.57 24.88 -9.91
N SER A 73 4.98 26.01 -10.51
CA SER A 73 4.26 27.27 -10.32
C SER A 73 4.21 28.14 -11.57
N PRO A 74 3.19 28.99 -11.73
CA PRO A 74 3.05 29.86 -12.90
C PRO A 74 4.19 30.89 -13.04
N ALA A 75 4.82 31.27 -11.92
CA ALA A 75 5.81 32.35 -11.86
C ALA A 75 7.20 31.89 -11.43
N GLY A 76 7.42 30.59 -11.23
CA GLY A 76 8.72 30.04 -10.80
C GLY A 76 9.13 30.37 -9.36
N GLY A 77 8.20 30.87 -8.55
CA GLY A 77 8.39 31.12 -7.11
C GLY A 77 7.64 30.10 -6.25
N MET A 78 7.98 30.01 -4.96
CA MET A 78 7.35 29.05 -4.03
C MET A 78 5.88 29.35 -3.74
N THR A 79 5.51 30.64 -3.64
CA THR A 79 4.13 31.05 -3.33
C THR A 79 3.17 30.63 -4.44
N GLY A 80 2.17 29.81 -4.09
CA GLY A 80 1.19 29.28 -5.03
C GLY A 80 1.70 28.14 -5.91
N SER A 81 2.73 27.41 -5.46
CA SER A 81 3.20 26.18 -6.12
C SER A 81 2.43 24.95 -5.66
N ASP A 82 2.23 24.00 -6.57
CA ASP A 82 1.93 22.61 -6.22
C ASP A 82 3.23 21.86 -6.01
N ILE A 83 3.41 21.18 -4.87
CA ILE A 83 4.69 20.61 -4.46
C ILE A 83 4.53 19.13 -4.11
N GLY A 84 5.36 18.28 -4.71
CA GLY A 84 5.59 16.90 -4.27
C GLY A 84 6.88 16.81 -3.45
N VAL A 85 6.84 16.15 -2.30
CA VAL A 85 8.00 15.96 -1.42
C VAL A 85 8.30 14.48 -1.25
N GLY A 86 9.57 14.11 -1.41
CA GLY A 86 10.07 12.78 -1.08
C GLY A 86 11.34 12.87 -0.24
N TRP A 87 11.63 11.86 0.57
CA TRP A 87 12.87 11.82 1.34
C TRP A 87 13.44 10.42 1.48
N VAL A 88 14.74 10.35 1.77
CA VAL A 88 15.44 9.12 2.09
C VAL A 88 15.77 9.12 3.58
N ASP A 89 15.36 8.08 4.30
CA ASP A 89 15.66 7.94 5.72
C ASP A 89 17.08 7.43 5.98
N ARG A 90 17.45 7.32 7.27
CA ARG A 90 18.78 6.84 7.70
C ARG A 90 19.09 5.40 7.30
N ALA A 91 18.07 4.57 7.01
CA ALA A 91 18.23 3.21 6.51
C ALA A 91 18.37 3.18 4.96
N GLY A 92 18.25 4.33 4.30
CA GLY A 92 18.26 4.45 2.86
C GLY A 92 16.97 3.92 2.23
N THR A 93 15.85 4.00 2.95
CA THR A 93 14.50 3.77 2.44
C THR A 93 13.89 5.10 2.02
N LEU A 94 13.22 5.11 0.87
CA LEU A 94 12.59 6.31 0.33
C LEU A 94 11.10 6.37 0.67
N HIS A 95 10.61 7.58 0.93
CA HIS A 95 9.26 7.91 1.35
C HIS A 95 8.69 9.04 0.47
N PHE A 96 7.37 9.01 0.24
CA PHE A 96 6.60 10.01 -0.51
C PHE A 96 5.23 10.18 0.15
N GLN A 97 4.74 11.41 0.28
CA GLN A 97 3.51 11.73 1.03
C GLN A 97 2.34 12.05 0.10
N TYR A 98 1.14 11.56 0.42
CA TYR A 98 -0.11 11.94 -0.24
C TYR A 98 -0.98 12.80 0.68
N LEU A 99 -1.81 13.68 0.09
CA LEU A 99 -2.71 14.58 0.81
C LEU A 99 -4.00 13.85 1.16
N LEU A 100 -4.40 13.89 2.43
CA LEU A 100 -5.65 13.31 2.91
C LEU A 100 -6.83 14.27 2.69
N PRO A 101 -8.02 13.74 2.30
CA PRO A 101 -9.26 14.50 2.36
C PRO A 101 -9.55 15.00 3.78
N SER A 102 -10.07 16.22 3.89
CA SER A 102 -10.56 16.79 5.14
C SER A 102 -12.00 16.35 5.39
N THR A 103 -12.18 15.07 5.66
CA THR A 103 -13.48 14.45 6.02
C THR A 103 -13.33 13.66 7.31
N ASP A 104 -14.44 13.51 8.04
CA ASP A 104 -14.49 12.84 9.35
C ASP A 104 -13.91 11.42 9.30
N THR A 105 -14.38 10.61 8.34
CA THR A 105 -13.87 9.27 8.09
C THR A 105 -13.41 9.15 6.65
N THR A 106 -12.21 8.58 6.44
CA THR A 106 -11.70 8.28 5.10
C THR A 106 -11.12 6.87 5.04
N TYR A 107 -11.60 6.08 4.07
CA TYR A 107 -10.93 4.85 3.67
C TYR A 107 -10.13 5.15 2.41
N TYR A 108 -8.81 5.06 2.50
CA TYR A 108 -7.90 5.29 1.37
C TYR A 108 -7.36 3.96 0.85
N CYS A 109 -7.54 3.70 -0.43
CA CYS A 109 -7.17 2.47 -1.11
C CYS A 109 -6.02 2.71 -2.08
N LYS A 110 -5.07 1.78 -2.15
CA LYS A 110 -4.00 1.79 -3.14
C LYS A 110 -3.63 0.39 -3.59
N VAL A 111 -3.62 0.17 -4.90
CA VAL A 111 -3.26 -1.11 -5.52
C VAL A 111 -1.77 -1.13 -5.86
N PHE A 112 -1.14 -2.27 -5.59
CA PHE A 112 0.26 -2.56 -5.88
C PHE A 112 0.37 -3.84 -6.68
N LYS A 113 1.28 -3.84 -7.64
CA LYS A 113 1.70 -5.07 -8.33
C LYS A 113 2.81 -5.76 -7.56
N ILE A 114 2.78 -7.09 -7.52
CA ILE A 114 3.91 -7.87 -7.03
C ILE A 114 5.16 -7.57 -7.87
N PRO A 115 6.30 -7.25 -7.24
CA PRO A 115 7.55 -7.02 -7.96
C PRO A 115 8.00 -8.21 -8.83
N PRO A 116 8.56 -7.99 -10.03
CA PRO A 116 8.99 -9.06 -10.95
C PRO A 116 9.98 -10.08 -10.36
N ARG A 117 10.73 -9.69 -9.32
CA ARG A 117 11.65 -10.55 -8.58
C ARG A 117 10.98 -11.73 -7.86
N PHE A 118 9.66 -11.71 -7.72
CA PHE A 118 8.86 -12.79 -7.14
C PHE A 118 8.26 -13.70 -8.24
N SER A 119 9.04 -13.94 -9.30
CA SER A 119 8.69 -14.91 -10.34
C SER A 119 8.68 -16.36 -9.86
N THR A 120 9.30 -16.62 -8.70
CA THR A 120 9.19 -17.87 -7.93
C THR A 120 8.50 -17.60 -6.61
N LYS A 121 7.82 -18.63 -6.08
CA LYS A 121 7.14 -18.55 -4.78
C LYS A 121 8.15 -18.19 -3.69
N ARG A 122 7.79 -17.25 -2.82
CA ARG A 122 8.53 -16.85 -1.62
C ARG A 122 7.58 -16.78 -0.44
N HIS A 123 8.12 -16.91 0.77
CA HIS A 123 7.35 -16.75 2.00
C HIS A 123 7.69 -15.42 2.67
N ALA A 124 6.68 -14.61 2.96
CA ALA A 124 6.83 -13.59 3.98
C ALA A 124 6.72 -14.25 5.36
N ILE A 125 7.66 -13.95 6.25
CA ILE A 125 7.79 -14.53 7.60
C ILE A 125 7.22 -13.60 8.69
N GLY A 126 6.54 -12.54 8.27
CA GLY A 126 5.99 -11.52 9.14
C GLY A 126 5.85 -10.19 8.42
N TYR A 127 5.31 -9.21 9.14
CA TYR A 127 5.17 -7.84 8.64
C TYR A 127 5.30 -6.80 9.76
N LYS A 128 5.59 -5.57 9.37
CA LYS A 128 5.66 -4.41 10.25
C LYS A 128 4.76 -3.29 9.76
N ILE A 129 4.00 -2.72 10.69
CA ILE A 129 3.17 -1.54 10.47
C ILE A 129 4.02 -0.28 10.58
N LEU A 130 3.88 0.59 9.59
CA LEU A 130 4.54 1.88 9.47
C LEU A 130 3.45 2.94 9.53
N VAL A 131 3.37 3.66 10.64
CA VAL A 131 2.45 4.79 10.79
C VAL A 131 3.27 6.08 10.65
N ASP A 132 2.86 6.96 9.74
CA ASP A 132 3.46 8.28 9.59
C ASP A 132 3.31 9.06 10.91
N PRO A 133 4.39 9.64 11.48
CA PRO A 133 4.30 10.46 12.68
C PRO A 133 3.22 11.55 12.64
N SER A 134 2.91 12.12 11.46
CA SER A 134 1.85 13.15 11.33
C SER A 134 0.43 12.59 11.32
N SER A 135 0.27 11.26 11.28
CA SER A 135 -1.04 10.60 11.19
C SER A 135 -1.28 9.61 12.32
N GLN A 136 -0.40 9.55 13.33
CA GLN A 136 -0.54 8.61 14.47
C GLN A 136 -1.84 8.77 15.24
N ASP A 137 -2.40 9.97 15.24
CA ASP A 137 -3.64 10.32 15.92
C ASP A 137 -4.89 9.99 15.12
N ILE A 138 -4.77 9.75 13.81
CA ILE A 138 -5.91 9.55 12.92
C ILE A 138 -5.91 8.20 12.20
N VAL A 139 -4.78 7.49 12.09
CA VAL A 139 -4.75 6.15 11.50
C VAL A 139 -5.41 5.16 12.46
N HIS A 140 -6.59 4.67 12.11
CA HIS A 140 -7.39 3.78 12.95
C HIS A 140 -7.09 2.30 12.67
N HIS A 141 -7.05 1.89 11.40
CA HIS A 141 -6.64 0.54 11.00
C HIS A 141 -6.05 0.50 9.58
N MET A 142 -5.30 -0.56 9.28
CA MET A 142 -4.75 -0.87 7.96
C MET A 142 -5.06 -2.32 7.60
N THR A 143 -5.47 -2.55 6.36
CA THR A 143 -5.77 -3.90 5.86
C THR A 143 -5.11 -4.09 4.50
N THR A 144 -4.46 -5.23 4.30
CA THR A 144 -4.02 -5.64 2.95
C THR A 144 -4.97 -6.67 2.42
N TYR A 145 -5.32 -6.56 1.14
CA TYR A 145 -6.13 -7.52 0.42
C TYR A 145 -5.42 -8.08 -0.80
N GLU A 146 -5.72 -9.32 -1.13
CA GLU A 146 -5.40 -9.99 -2.38
C GLU A 146 -6.47 -9.64 -3.42
N CYS A 147 -6.03 -9.14 -4.57
CA CYS A 147 -6.92 -8.99 -5.71
C CYS A 147 -7.13 -10.33 -6.43
N ASP A 148 -8.30 -10.50 -7.05
CA ASP A 148 -8.66 -11.67 -7.83
C ASP A 148 -7.57 -12.03 -8.84
N ALA A 149 -7.31 -13.32 -9.02
CA ALA A 149 -6.30 -13.81 -9.97
C ALA A 149 -6.57 -13.37 -11.43
N ALA A 150 -7.85 -13.08 -11.74
CA ALA A 150 -8.32 -12.61 -13.03
C ALA A 150 -8.21 -11.09 -13.20
N SER A 151 -7.88 -10.33 -12.15
CA SER A 151 -7.78 -8.87 -12.21
C SER A 151 -6.74 -8.43 -13.25
N LYS A 152 -7.16 -7.48 -14.09
CA LYS A 152 -6.34 -6.87 -15.13
C LYS A 152 -6.33 -5.36 -14.93
N PHE A 153 -5.39 -4.89 -14.12
CA PHE A 153 -5.09 -3.47 -14.01
C PHE A 153 -4.11 -3.05 -15.10
N ASP A 154 -4.14 -1.75 -15.42
CA ASP A 154 -3.05 -1.14 -16.16
C ASP A 154 -1.87 -0.94 -15.21
N ASP A 155 -0.77 -1.64 -15.47
CA ASP A 155 0.45 -1.56 -14.66
C ASP A 155 1.05 -0.14 -14.62
N SER A 156 0.76 0.68 -15.63
CA SER A 156 1.22 2.06 -15.71
C SER A 156 0.38 3.02 -14.86
N LYS A 157 -0.80 2.58 -14.40
CA LYS A 157 -1.74 3.38 -13.60
C LYS A 157 -2.60 2.47 -12.72
N LEU A 158 -1.99 1.97 -11.65
CA LEU A 158 -2.70 1.17 -10.66
C LEU A 158 -3.70 2.06 -9.88
N PRO A 159 -4.90 1.54 -9.57
CA PRO A 159 -5.90 2.31 -8.82
C PRO A 159 -5.40 2.79 -7.46
N GLU A 160 -5.69 4.05 -7.15
CA GLU A 160 -5.38 4.72 -5.88
C GLU A 160 -6.40 5.82 -5.60
N GLY A 161 -6.79 6.03 -4.34
CA GLY A 161 -7.68 7.11 -3.93
C GLY A 161 -8.62 6.71 -2.80
N VAL A 162 -9.66 7.52 -2.57
CA VAL A 162 -10.71 7.19 -1.61
C VAL A 162 -11.47 5.97 -2.12
N CYS A 163 -11.57 4.93 -1.28
CA CYS A 163 -12.13 3.63 -1.65
C CYS A 163 -13.57 3.76 -2.15
N ASP A 164 -14.39 4.54 -1.44
CA ASP A 164 -15.83 4.66 -1.70
C ASP A 164 -16.13 5.40 -3.01
N ASP A 165 -15.34 6.42 -3.34
CA ASP A 165 -15.48 7.20 -4.58
C ASP A 165 -15.22 6.35 -5.83
N HIS A 166 -14.45 5.27 -5.68
CA HIS A 166 -13.98 4.43 -6.79
C HIS A 166 -14.20 2.93 -6.54
N ILE A 167 -15.27 2.57 -5.84
CA ILE A 167 -15.52 1.18 -5.39
C ILE A 167 -15.42 0.14 -6.52
N ASN A 168 -15.86 0.49 -7.74
CA ASN A 168 -15.79 -0.40 -8.89
C ASN A 168 -14.34 -0.77 -9.27
N GLN A 169 -13.39 0.14 -9.08
CA GLN A 169 -11.97 -0.10 -9.36
C GLN A 169 -11.33 -1.05 -8.35
N PHE A 170 -11.84 -1.06 -7.11
CA PHE A 170 -11.29 -1.85 -6.00
C PHE A 170 -12.02 -3.17 -5.75
N SER A 171 -13.22 -3.33 -6.33
CA SER A 171 -14.13 -4.46 -6.09
C SER A 171 -13.47 -5.83 -6.18
N SER A 172 -12.56 -6.04 -7.13
CA SER A 172 -11.83 -7.31 -7.31
C SER A 172 -10.84 -7.63 -6.18
N CYS A 173 -10.63 -6.73 -5.23
CA CYS A 173 -9.72 -6.89 -4.11
C CYS A 173 -10.43 -6.90 -2.75
N LEU A 174 -11.76 -6.81 -2.68
CA LEU A 174 -12.44 -6.65 -1.37
C LEU A 174 -12.70 -7.97 -0.62
N SER A 175 -12.45 -9.12 -1.27
CA SER A 175 -12.90 -10.43 -0.76
C SER A 175 -11.86 -11.17 0.07
N ASN A 176 -10.57 -11.00 -0.25
CA ASN A 176 -9.51 -11.86 0.28
C ASN A 176 -8.52 -11.02 1.09
N MET A 177 -8.57 -11.10 2.42
CA MET A 177 -7.66 -10.37 3.29
C MET A 177 -6.31 -11.10 3.40
N ALA A 178 -5.21 -10.36 3.28
CA ALA A 178 -3.83 -10.87 3.40
C ALA A 178 -3.16 -10.51 4.73
N ASN A 179 -3.70 -9.53 5.48
CA ASN A 179 -3.37 -9.17 6.87
C ASN A 179 -4.18 -7.93 7.27
N GLY A 180 -4.23 -7.64 8.57
CA GLY A 180 -4.79 -6.41 9.10
C GLY A 180 -4.10 -5.98 10.40
N TRP A 181 -4.24 -4.71 10.72
CA TRP A 181 -3.81 -4.09 11.97
C TRP A 181 -4.82 -3.02 12.36
N ALA A 182 -5.10 -2.89 13.65
CA ALA A 182 -5.86 -1.77 14.21
C ALA A 182 -5.11 -1.17 15.39
N ILE A 183 -5.50 0.05 15.77
CA ILE A 183 -4.99 0.73 16.95
C ILE A 183 -5.01 -0.20 18.18
N GLY A 184 -3.89 -0.22 18.92
CA GLY A 184 -3.67 -1.14 20.05
C GLY A 184 -3.05 -2.48 19.67
N GLY A 185 -2.99 -2.83 18.39
CA GLY A 185 -2.28 -4.01 17.90
C GLY A 185 -0.75 -3.81 17.82
N ASP A 186 -0.01 -4.92 17.88
CA ASP A 186 1.44 -4.88 17.73
C ASP A 186 1.86 -4.39 16.33
N HIS A 187 2.88 -3.53 16.29
CA HIS A 187 3.42 -3.01 15.04
C HIS A 187 4.33 -4.01 14.33
N LEU A 188 4.78 -5.07 15.00
CA LEU A 188 5.62 -6.11 14.43
C LEU A 188 4.94 -7.46 14.66
N VAL A 189 4.61 -8.13 13.59
CA VAL A 189 4.02 -9.46 13.60
C VAL A 189 5.00 -10.42 12.97
N GLU A 190 5.46 -11.39 13.75
CA GLU A 190 6.32 -12.48 13.29
C GLU A 190 5.49 -13.77 13.20
N TYR A 191 5.65 -14.51 12.12
CA TYR A 191 5.00 -15.80 11.97
C TYR A 191 5.83 -16.92 12.62
N PRO A 192 5.19 -18.04 13.03
CA PRO A 192 5.89 -19.25 13.46
C PRO A 192 6.96 -19.72 12.45
N GLN A 193 8.01 -20.37 12.96
CA GLN A 193 9.21 -20.75 12.17
C GLN A 193 8.94 -21.75 11.03
N ASP A 194 7.81 -22.42 11.03
CA ASP A 194 7.41 -23.43 10.07
C ASP A 194 6.34 -22.94 9.09
N VAL A 195 5.90 -21.67 9.21
CA VAL A 195 4.87 -21.10 8.35
C VAL A 195 5.34 -19.82 7.66
N GLY A 196 4.77 -19.53 6.49
CA GLY A 196 5.00 -18.25 5.83
C GLY A 196 3.89 -17.89 4.85
N TYR A 197 3.65 -16.59 4.68
CA TYR A 197 2.63 -16.12 3.75
C TYR A 197 3.15 -16.19 2.30
N PRO A 198 2.47 -16.93 1.41
CA PRO A 198 2.96 -17.18 0.06
C PRO A 198 2.85 -15.93 -0.82
N ILE A 199 3.92 -15.61 -1.55
CA ILE A 199 3.98 -14.47 -2.48
C ILE A 199 4.64 -14.92 -3.79
N GLY A 200 3.98 -14.64 -4.92
CA GLY A 200 4.52 -14.84 -6.26
C GLY A 200 4.62 -16.32 -6.68
N GLY A 201 5.31 -16.56 -7.80
CA GLY A 201 5.41 -17.89 -8.39
C GLY A 201 4.07 -18.43 -8.91
N ASP A 202 3.69 -19.60 -8.42
CA ASP A 202 2.41 -20.27 -8.70
C ASP A 202 1.26 -19.78 -7.83
N PHE A 203 1.53 -18.95 -6.81
CA PHE A 203 0.49 -18.30 -6.03
C PHE A 203 -0.32 -17.36 -6.93
N PRO A 204 -1.66 -17.52 -7.00
CA PRO A 204 -2.46 -16.92 -8.08
C PRO A 204 -2.68 -15.41 -7.95
N VAL A 205 -2.12 -14.76 -6.93
CA VAL A 205 -2.26 -13.33 -6.68
C VAL A 205 -1.19 -12.56 -7.43
N LYS A 206 -1.60 -11.51 -8.16
CA LYS A 206 -0.70 -10.61 -8.91
C LYS A 206 -0.66 -9.19 -8.36
N TYR A 207 -1.76 -8.78 -7.75
CA TYR A 207 -1.95 -7.45 -7.20
C TYR A 207 -2.45 -7.55 -5.77
N TYR A 208 -2.00 -6.62 -4.96
CA TYR A 208 -2.46 -6.40 -3.60
C TYR A 208 -3.06 -5.02 -3.50
N MET A 209 -4.02 -4.84 -2.60
CA MET A 209 -4.56 -3.54 -2.26
C MET A 209 -4.32 -3.28 -0.78
N ILE A 210 -3.75 -2.14 -0.42
CA ILE A 210 -3.83 -1.65 0.96
C ILE A 210 -5.06 -0.76 1.09
N GLN A 211 -5.77 -0.89 2.20
CA GLN A 211 -6.79 0.04 2.66
C GLN A 211 -6.33 0.60 4.02
N ILE A 212 -6.32 1.92 4.15
CA ILE A 212 -6.02 2.61 5.40
C ILE A 212 -7.26 3.42 5.79
N HIS A 213 -7.75 3.19 7.01
CA HIS A 213 -8.85 3.93 7.59
C HIS A 213 -8.30 5.06 8.47
N PHE A 214 -8.67 6.28 8.12
CA PHE A 214 -8.38 7.50 8.86
C PHE A 214 -9.65 8.01 9.55
N ASP A 215 -9.57 8.16 10.87
CA ASP A 215 -10.56 8.82 11.73
C ASP A 215 -10.06 10.24 12.06
N ASN A 216 -10.52 11.22 11.28
CA ASN A 216 -10.17 12.63 11.38
C ASN A 216 -11.35 13.41 11.97
N ALA A 217 -11.69 13.12 13.23
CA ALA A 217 -12.82 13.70 13.98
C ALA A 217 -12.84 15.24 14.03
N HIS A 218 -11.67 15.90 13.84
CA HIS A 218 -11.54 17.35 13.82
C HIS A 218 -11.55 17.95 12.41
N VAL A 219 -11.69 17.11 11.38
CA VAL A 219 -11.80 17.49 9.97
C VAL A 219 -10.64 18.41 9.54
N GLU A 220 -9.44 18.08 10.02
CA GLU A 220 -8.26 18.88 9.77
C GLU A 220 -7.89 18.84 8.28
N THR A 221 -7.42 19.97 7.77
CA THR A 221 -7.01 20.14 6.37
C THR A 221 -5.49 20.08 6.25
N GLY A 222 -4.99 19.77 5.05
CA GLY A 222 -3.54 19.80 4.78
C GLY A 222 -2.76 18.65 5.44
N ARG A 223 -3.45 17.59 5.88
CA ARG A 223 -2.78 16.41 6.44
C ARG A 223 -2.18 15.57 5.33
N HIS A 224 -0.93 15.18 5.53
CA HIS A 224 -0.20 14.33 4.61
C HIS A 224 0.11 13.00 5.30
N ASP A 225 0.09 11.92 4.53
CA ASP A 225 0.35 10.58 5.06
C ASP A 225 1.28 9.78 4.13
N SER A 226 2.06 8.89 4.73
CA SER A 226 2.90 7.91 4.06
C SER A 226 2.91 6.55 4.78
N SER A 227 1.82 6.27 5.50
CA SER A 227 1.65 5.05 6.29
C SER A 227 1.52 3.80 5.40
N GLY A 228 1.82 2.63 5.95
CA GLY A 228 1.70 1.36 5.22
C GLY A 228 2.30 0.16 5.94
N ILE A 229 2.51 -0.92 5.19
CA ILE A 229 2.91 -2.22 5.74
C ILE A 229 4.17 -2.72 5.04
N ARG A 230 5.13 -3.20 5.83
CA ARG A 230 6.39 -3.79 5.35
C ARG A 230 6.40 -5.28 5.63
N PHE A 231 6.37 -6.09 4.58
CA PHE A 231 6.59 -7.53 4.69
C PHE A 231 8.07 -7.87 4.79
N TYR A 232 8.39 -8.87 5.63
CA TYR A 232 9.72 -9.47 5.72
C TYR A 232 9.75 -10.77 4.92
N ILE A 233 10.57 -10.82 3.88
CA ILE A 233 10.67 -12.01 3.01
C ILE A 233 11.75 -12.95 3.55
N GLY A 234 11.38 -14.19 3.83
CA GLY A 234 12.29 -15.25 4.25
C GLY A 234 13.26 -15.68 3.15
N GLU A 235 14.40 -16.23 3.57
CA GLU A 235 15.40 -16.79 2.65
C GLU A 235 14.91 -18.13 2.04
N GLU A 236 14.21 -18.93 2.84
CA GLU A 236 13.73 -20.26 2.48
C GLU A 236 12.19 -20.34 2.48
N LEU A 237 11.68 -21.33 1.75
CA LEU A 237 10.27 -21.70 1.84
C LEU A 237 10.03 -22.47 3.13
N HIS A 238 8.94 -22.12 3.82
CA HIS A 238 8.54 -22.78 5.05
C HIS A 238 7.60 -23.94 4.74
N GLN A 239 7.39 -24.83 5.71
CA GLN A 239 6.63 -26.06 5.52
C GLN A 239 5.15 -25.80 5.20
N TYR A 240 4.59 -24.73 5.77
CA TYR A 240 3.17 -24.40 5.64
C TYR A 240 2.94 -22.97 5.13
N ASP A 241 1.85 -22.81 4.39
CA ASP A 241 1.37 -21.51 3.93
C ASP A 241 0.45 -20.88 4.97
N VAL A 242 0.60 -19.57 5.20
CA VAL A 242 -0.36 -18.79 5.98
C VAL A 242 -1.59 -18.49 5.13
N GLY A 243 -2.77 -18.73 5.70
CA GLY A 243 -4.05 -18.25 5.19
C GLY A 243 -4.75 -17.39 6.23
N TYR A 244 -5.68 -16.56 5.77
CA TYR A 244 -6.51 -15.71 6.62
C TYR A 244 -7.97 -16.14 6.54
N LEU A 245 -8.60 -16.32 7.70
CA LEU A 245 -10.01 -16.64 7.81
C LEU A 245 -10.72 -15.51 8.55
N THR A 246 -11.64 -14.84 7.87
CA THR A 246 -12.50 -13.83 8.48
C THR A 246 -13.79 -14.49 8.96
N LEU A 247 -14.07 -14.39 10.26
CA LEU A 247 -15.31 -14.86 10.86
C LEU A 247 -16.08 -13.67 11.41
N GLY A 248 -17.39 -13.62 11.15
CA GLY A 248 -18.23 -12.53 11.61
C GLY A 248 -19.55 -12.49 10.88
N THR A 249 -20.26 -11.38 11.03
CA THR A 249 -21.46 -11.06 10.25
C THR A 249 -21.08 -10.21 9.05
N GLU A 250 -21.94 -10.14 8.04
CA GLU A 250 -21.77 -9.19 6.94
C GLU A 250 -21.79 -7.74 7.46
N SER A 251 -21.16 -6.82 6.74
CA SER A 251 -21.12 -5.39 7.08
C SER A 251 -22.34 -4.60 6.55
N ASN A 252 -23.41 -5.29 6.13
CA ASN A 252 -24.60 -4.63 5.60
C ASN A 252 -25.50 -4.05 6.72
N PRO A 253 -26.21 -2.94 6.43
CA PRO A 253 -27.15 -2.37 7.40
C PRO A 253 -28.19 -3.42 7.82
N GLY A 254 -28.18 -3.78 9.10
CA GLY A 254 -29.11 -4.76 9.68
C GLY A 254 -28.53 -6.16 9.94
N ALA A 255 -27.28 -6.46 9.55
CA ALA A 255 -26.62 -7.71 9.96
C ALA A 255 -26.46 -7.82 11.47
N ILE A 256 -26.11 -6.70 12.13
CA ILE A 256 -26.11 -6.57 13.59
C ILE A 256 -27.03 -5.41 13.95
N VAL A 257 -28.04 -5.67 14.78
CA VAL A 257 -28.93 -4.65 15.32
C VAL A 257 -28.89 -4.71 16.83
N ILE A 258 -28.12 -3.81 17.44
CA ILE A 258 -28.02 -3.68 18.90
C ILE A 258 -29.14 -2.73 19.36
N PRO A 259 -30.07 -3.17 20.22
CA PRO A 259 -31.11 -2.31 20.75
C PRO A 259 -30.51 -1.13 21.54
N PRO A 260 -31.04 0.10 21.40
CA PRO A 260 -30.63 1.22 22.24
C PRO A 260 -30.76 0.87 23.72
N GLN A 261 -29.78 1.28 24.54
CA GLN A 261 -29.74 1.06 25.99
C GLN A 261 -29.60 -0.40 26.43
N ALA A 262 -29.31 -1.34 25.52
CA ALA A 262 -28.93 -2.69 25.91
C ALA A 262 -27.66 -2.64 26.78
N SER A 263 -27.73 -3.20 27.99
CA SER A 263 -26.55 -3.30 28.88
C SER A 263 -25.57 -4.39 28.43
N GLU A 264 -26.06 -5.37 27.68
CA GLU A 264 -25.30 -6.45 27.07
C GLU A 264 -26.07 -6.94 25.83
N PHE A 265 -25.34 -7.28 24.77
CA PHE A 265 -25.91 -7.86 23.56
C PHE A 265 -24.91 -8.84 22.96
N VAL A 266 -25.34 -10.08 22.75
CA VAL A 266 -24.50 -11.16 22.20
C VAL A 266 -24.77 -11.27 20.71
N VAL A 267 -23.71 -11.25 19.91
CA VAL A 267 -23.75 -11.50 18.47
C VAL A 267 -23.09 -12.84 18.20
N ASP A 268 -23.87 -13.81 17.76
CA ASP A 268 -23.35 -15.11 17.35
C ASP A 268 -23.14 -15.16 15.84
N ALA A 269 -21.91 -15.50 15.42
CA ALA A 269 -21.57 -15.79 14.03
C ALA A 269 -21.15 -17.26 13.91
N PHE A 270 -21.66 -17.96 12.89
CA PHE A 270 -21.44 -19.40 12.73
C PHE A 270 -20.87 -19.73 11.35
N CYS A 271 -19.82 -20.55 11.31
CA CYS A 271 -19.41 -21.25 10.10
C CYS A 271 -20.10 -22.63 10.09
N THR A 272 -21.00 -22.86 9.14
CA THR A 272 -21.76 -24.12 9.09
C THR A 272 -20.89 -25.28 8.60
N PRO A 273 -21.16 -26.54 9.01
CA PRO A 273 -20.42 -27.69 8.49
C PRO A 273 -20.43 -27.79 6.95
N LYS A 274 -21.54 -27.42 6.31
CA LYS A 274 -21.66 -27.35 4.85
C LYS A 274 -20.68 -26.35 4.23
N ALA A 275 -20.42 -25.21 4.88
CA ALA A 275 -19.43 -24.24 4.43
C ALA A 275 -17.99 -24.77 4.53
N THR A 276 -17.74 -25.71 5.44
CA THR A 276 -16.46 -26.41 5.57
C THR A 276 -16.33 -27.65 4.68
N GLU A 277 -17.43 -28.14 4.08
CA GLU A 277 -17.48 -29.33 3.22
C GLU A 277 -17.26 -29.04 1.72
N VAL A 278 -17.57 -27.82 1.24
CA VAL A 278 -17.58 -27.51 -0.19
C VAL A 278 -16.27 -26.84 -0.64
N GLN A 279 -15.45 -27.64 -1.33
CA GLN A 279 -14.29 -27.28 -2.17
C GLN A 279 -13.06 -26.65 -1.47
N GLN A 280 -11.96 -27.41 -1.53
CA GLN A 280 -10.56 -27.02 -1.31
C GLN A 280 -10.09 -26.63 0.09
N ILE A 281 -10.95 -26.60 1.11
CA ILE A 281 -10.46 -26.86 2.47
C ILE A 281 -10.32 -28.38 2.58
N ILE A 282 -9.19 -28.92 2.11
CA ILE A 282 -8.73 -30.18 2.66
C ILE A 282 -8.48 -29.86 4.15
N LEU A 283 -9.48 -30.13 5.00
CA LEU A 283 -9.45 -30.01 6.47
C LEU A 283 -8.46 -31.02 7.07
N ILE A 284 -7.24 -31.07 6.56
CA ILE A 284 -6.13 -31.77 7.18
C ILE A 284 -5.42 -30.71 8.02
N ASN A 285 -6.01 -30.38 9.16
CA ASN A 285 -5.42 -29.59 10.26
C ASN A 285 -5.00 -28.14 9.90
N PHE A 286 -5.77 -27.13 10.33
CA PHE A 286 -5.31 -25.75 10.43
C PHE A 286 -5.14 -25.37 11.90
N ASP A 287 -4.02 -24.75 12.25
CA ASP A 287 -3.77 -24.21 13.58
C ASP A 287 -4.01 -22.69 13.58
N ILE A 288 -4.84 -22.20 14.49
CA ILE A 288 -5.06 -20.76 14.67
C ILE A 288 -3.97 -20.24 15.62
N PHE A 289 -3.05 -19.43 15.09
CA PHE A 289 -1.92 -18.89 15.85
C PHE A 289 -1.99 -17.37 16.04
N ILE A 290 -2.83 -16.66 15.29
CA ILE A 290 -3.07 -15.22 15.43
C ILE A 290 -4.58 -14.93 15.32
N LEU A 291 -5.09 -14.06 16.20
CA LEU A 291 -6.45 -13.55 16.17
C LEU A 291 -6.43 -12.02 16.18
N PHE A 292 -7.10 -11.40 15.21
CA PHE A 292 -7.30 -9.95 15.15
C PHE A 292 -8.75 -9.63 15.53
N CYS A 293 -8.93 -8.61 16.36
CA CYS A 293 -10.23 -8.00 16.61
C CYS A 293 -10.18 -6.59 16.03
N LEU A 294 -10.78 -6.40 14.85
CA LEU A 294 -10.99 -5.09 14.26
C LEU A 294 -12.30 -4.55 14.84
N LEU A 295 -12.21 -3.47 15.64
CA LEU A 295 -13.37 -2.74 16.16
C LEU A 295 -13.65 -1.52 15.28
#